data_AF-A0A7Y5FWJ1-F1
#
_entry.id   AF-A0A7Y5FWJ1-F1
#
_cell.length_a   1.000
_cell.length_b   1.000
_cell.length_c   1.000
_cell.angle_alpha   90.00
_cell.angle_beta   90.00
_cell.angle_gamma   90.00
#
_symmetry.space_group_name_H-M   'P 1'
#
loop_
_entity.id
_entity.type
_entity.pdbx_description
1 polymer ?
#
loop_
_entity_poly.entity_id
_entity_poly.type
_entity_poly.pdbx_seq_one_letter_code
_entity_poly.pdbx_strand_id
1 'polypeptide(L)'
;MRKFDFAKRLGGAILLLSAASFATIWLLTFHPDELQTETVTSPDDAPLLQPGQKLKILTWNVQFMAGKNYVFWHDTPNFDGPHERPSSDDIAHTLAEVSRVIREENPDIVLLQEVDDGGRRTDHEDQLARLLAALPPEYSSHVSAFYWRAAFVPHPRILGSVGMKLSTISKYKISHTRRHQLALPPNDIITRQFSTKRAFLEARLPLSNGAEFVVLNTHLDAFAPLRPAPIQCTCKWWKSTVSWRRSTPAAWLGCWAAISICCRRMKPRITACPRATRVTISNTRRSRRCIKNIKSCR
;
A
#
# COMPACT_ATOMS: atom_id res chain seq x y z
N MET A 1 -26.47 53.01 -8.88
CA MET A 1 -26.79 51.78 -9.65
C MET A 1 -25.54 51.07 -10.18
N ARG A 2 -24.67 51.71 -10.99
CA ARG A 2 -23.42 51.10 -11.54
C ARG A 2 -22.47 50.36 -10.56
N LYS A 3 -22.27 50.88 -9.34
CA LYS A 3 -21.40 50.22 -8.33
C LYS A 3 -21.96 48.89 -7.80
N PHE A 4 -23.29 48.78 -7.74
CA PHE A 4 -23.98 47.58 -7.26
C PHE A 4 -23.90 46.44 -8.28
N ASP A 5 -23.95 46.77 -9.58
CA ASP A 5 -23.76 45.80 -10.66
C ASP A 5 -22.30 45.33 -10.77
N PHE A 6 -21.33 46.22 -10.51
CA PHE A 6 -19.91 45.85 -10.46
C PHE A 6 -19.62 44.87 -9.31
N ALA A 7 -20.09 45.17 -8.10
CA ALA A 7 -19.91 44.29 -6.94
C ALA A 7 -20.55 42.91 -7.14
N LYS A 8 -21.74 42.84 -7.74
CA LYS A 8 -22.40 41.58 -8.10
C LYS A 8 -21.62 40.78 -9.14
N ARG A 9 -21.14 41.43 -10.21
CA ARG A 9 -20.31 40.78 -11.24
C ARG A 9 -18.99 40.27 -10.68
N LEU A 10 -18.34 41.05 -9.83
CA LEU A 10 -17.12 40.66 -9.15
C LEU A 10 -17.35 39.48 -8.20
N GLY A 11 -18.41 39.52 -7.39
CA GLY A 11 -18.79 38.41 -6.51
C GLY A 11 -19.10 37.14 -7.29
N GLY A 12 -19.81 37.24 -8.41
CA GLY A 12 -20.08 36.13 -9.31
C GLY A 12 -18.81 35.53 -9.92
N ALA A 13 -17.88 36.37 -10.38
CA ALA A 13 -16.59 35.93 -10.91
C ALA A 13 -15.74 35.20 -9.86
N ILE A 14 -15.67 35.72 -8.63
CA ILE A 14 -14.95 35.08 -7.53
C ILE A 14 -15.55 33.71 -7.20
N LEU A 15 -16.88 33.61 -7.16
CA LEU A 15 -17.56 32.34 -6.89
C LEU A 15 -17.26 31.30 -7.98
N LEU A 16 -17.32 31.72 -9.25
CA LEU A 16 -17.01 30.85 -10.39
C LEU A 16 -15.55 30.37 -10.37
N LEU A 17 -14.60 31.27 -10.12
CA LEU A 17 -13.19 30.91 -10.00
C LEU A 17 -12.94 29.95 -8.84
N SER A 18 -13.60 30.18 -7.70
CA SER A 18 -13.49 29.29 -6.54
C SER A 18 -14.04 27.90 -6.86
N ALA A 19 -15.23 27.83 -7.46
CA ALA A 19 -15.84 26.56 -7.87
C ALA A 19 -14.98 25.81 -8.90
N ALA A 20 -14.46 26.51 -9.91
CA ALA A 20 -13.55 25.93 -10.88
C ALA A 20 -12.26 25.41 -10.23
N SER A 21 -11.71 26.13 -9.25
CA SER A 21 -10.52 25.70 -8.51
C SER A 21 -10.78 24.42 -7.71
N PHE A 22 -11.90 24.35 -6.98
CA PHE A 22 -12.30 23.14 -6.25
C PHE A 22 -12.53 21.96 -7.18
N ALA A 23 -13.24 22.16 -8.30
CA ALA A 23 -13.46 21.12 -9.30
C ALA A 23 -12.13 20.61 -9.87
N THR A 24 -11.19 21.52 -10.17
CA THR A 24 -9.86 21.16 -10.68
C THR A 24 -9.09 20.33 -9.65
N ILE A 25 -9.03 20.75 -8.38
CA ILE A 25 -8.38 19.97 -7.33
C ILE A 25 -9.02 18.58 -7.22
N TRP A 26 -10.35 18.51 -7.22
CA TRP A 26 -11.05 17.24 -7.12
C TRP A 26 -10.72 16.31 -8.29
N LEU A 27 -10.72 16.81 -9.52
CA LEU A 27 -10.37 16.05 -10.73
C LEU A 27 -8.91 15.58 -10.77
N LEU A 28 -7.99 16.36 -10.20
CA LEU A 28 -6.56 16.02 -10.17
C LEU A 28 -6.20 15.01 -9.08
N THR A 29 -7.06 14.80 -8.09
CA THR A 29 -6.72 14.06 -6.87
C THR A 29 -7.53 12.77 -6.72
N PHE A 30 -6.99 11.84 -5.92
CA PHE A 30 -7.58 10.53 -5.72
C PHE A 30 -8.53 10.50 -4.52
N HIS A 31 -9.76 10.03 -4.76
CA HIS A 31 -10.83 9.90 -3.77
C HIS A 31 -11.30 8.44 -3.65
N PRO A 32 -10.55 7.58 -2.95
CA PRO A 32 -10.98 6.21 -2.73
C PRO A 32 -12.12 6.12 -1.71
N ASP A 33 -12.96 5.10 -1.87
CA ASP A 33 -13.95 4.72 -0.87
C ASP A 33 -13.29 4.21 0.42
N GLU A 34 -14.05 4.23 1.53
CA GLU A 34 -13.59 3.68 2.80
C GLU A 34 -13.28 2.17 2.71
N LEU A 35 -14.12 1.46 1.95
CA LEU A 35 -13.97 0.05 1.64
C LEU A 35 -14.13 -0.13 0.13
N GLN A 36 -13.02 -0.35 -0.55
CA GLN A 36 -12.98 -0.45 -2.01
C GLN A 36 -12.59 -1.87 -2.43
N THR A 37 -13.31 -2.45 -3.39
CA THR A 37 -12.88 -3.71 -4.02
C THR A 37 -11.86 -3.37 -5.09
N GLU A 38 -10.70 -4.02 -5.07
CA GLU A 38 -9.65 -3.84 -6.08
C GLU A 38 -9.73 -4.93 -7.14
N THR A 39 -9.14 -4.68 -8.31
CA THR A 39 -9.07 -5.67 -9.38
C THR A 39 -7.94 -6.66 -9.10
N VAL A 40 -8.27 -7.95 -9.11
CA VAL A 40 -7.30 -9.03 -8.98
C VAL A 40 -6.93 -9.55 -10.36
N THR A 41 -5.64 -9.71 -10.60
CA THR A 41 -5.13 -10.52 -11.72
C THR A 41 -4.72 -11.86 -11.14
N SER A 42 -5.41 -12.94 -11.52
CA SER A 42 -5.08 -14.30 -11.08
C SER A 42 -5.57 -15.27 -12.14
N PRO A 43 -4.70 -16.14 -12.70
CA PRO A 43 -5.13 -17.16 -13.65
C PRO A 43 -6.16 -18.11 -13.04
N ASP A 44 -7.06 -18.64 -13.88
CA ASP A 44 -8.09 -19.56 -13.41
C ASP A 44 -7.51 -20.85 -12.83
N ASP A 45 -6.39 -21.30 -13.40
CA ASP A 45 -5.61 -22.48 -13.04
C ASP A 45 -4.54 -22.21 -11.96
N ALA A 46 -4.48 -21.00 -11.39
CA ALA A 46 -3.58 -20.70 -10.29
C ALA A 46 -3.83 -21.66 -9.09
N PRO A 47 -2.77 -22.23 -8.48
CA PRO A 47 -2.92 -23.26 -7.47
C PRO A 47 -3.60 -22.70 -6.20
N LEU A 48 -4.43 -23.53 -5.57
CA LEU A 48 -4.99 -23.25 -4.26
C LEU A 48 -3.97 -23.57 -3.16
N LEU A 49 -4.06 -22.87 -2.03
CA LEU A 49 -3.27 -23.18 -0.84
C LEU A 49 -3.69 -24.54 -0.25
N GLN A 50 -2.74 -25.26 0.34
CA GLN A 50 -3.04 -26.51 1.04
C GLN A 50 -3.10 -26.31 2.56
N PRO A 51 -4.06 -26.92 3.26
CA PRO A 51 -4.06 -26.95 4.73
C PRO A 51 -2.76 -27.55 5.27
N GLY A 52 -2.20 -26.96 6.34
CA GLY A 52 -0.93 -27.44 6.91
C GLY A 52 0.33 -26.93 6.20
N GLN A 53 0.18 -26.28 5.04
CA GLN A 53 1.31 -25.78 4.26
C GLN A 53 2.11 -24.72 5.03
N LYS A 54 3.43 -24.80 4.90
CA LYS A 54 4.34 -23.75 5.34
C LYS A 54 4.50 -22.72 4.22
N LEU A 55 4.30 -21.45 4.55
CA LEU A 55 4.44 -20.34 3.63
C LEU A 55 5.65 -19.49 3.98
N LYS A 56 6.44 -19.12 2.97
CA LYS A 56 7.47 -18.09 3.05
C LYS A 56 6.90 -16.79 2.51
N ILE A 57 6.77 -15.79 3.39
CA ILE A 57 6.26 -14.47 3.01
C ILE A 57 7.43 -13.49 3.03
N LEU A 58 7.66 -12.82 1.91
CA LEU A 58 8.59 -11.71 1.78
C LEU A 58 7.81 -10.41 1.89
N THR A 59 8.28 -9.49 2.73
CA THR A 59 7.75 -8.13 2.75
C THR A 59 8.87 -7.14 2.52
N TRP A 60 8.62 -6.15 1.68
CA TRP A 60 9.65 -5.19 1.30
C TRP A 60 9.06 -3.85 0.87
N ASN A 61 9.48 -2.79 1.55
CA ASN A 61 9.37 -1.44 1.01
C ASN A 61 10.53 -1.24 0.02
N VAL A 62 10.20 -1.11 -1.26
CA VAL A 62 11.17 -1.04 -2.36
C VAL A 62 11.57 0.39 -2.71
N GLN A 63 11.08 1.38 -1.98
CA GLN A 63 11.40 2.80 -2.15
C GLN A 63 11.35 3.23 -3.62
N PHE A 64 10.25 2.89 -4.30
CA PHE A 64 10.00 3.15 -5.72
C PHE A 64 11.19 2.79 -6.62
N MET A 65 11.86 1.68 -6.30
CA MET A 65 13.05 1.16 -6.96
C MET A 65 14.22 2.15 -7.00
N ALA A 66 14.30 3.12 -6.09
CA ALA A 66 15.40 4.09 -6.06
C ALA A 66 16.75 3.48 -5.65
N GLY A 67 16.72 2.40 -4.87
CA GLY A 67 17.93 1.87 -4.24
C GLY A 67 18.39 2.71 -3.04
N LYS A 68 19.61 2.45 -2.56
CA LYS A 68 20.11 2.99 -1.28
C LYS A 68 20.95 4.26 -1.42
N ASN A 69 21.16 4.74 -2.64
CA ASN A 69 22.00 5.90 -2.93
C ASN A 69 21.32 7.24 -2.63
N TYR A 70 20.05 7.21 -2.20
CA TYR A 70 19.20 8.38 -2.13
C TYR A 70 18.77 8.69 -0.69
N VAL A 71 18.81 10.00 -0.40
CA VAL A 71 18.11 10.63 0.73
C VAL A 71 17.14 11.62 0.13
N PHE A 72 15.86 11.27 0.09
CA PHE A 72 14.86 12.13 -0.53
C PHE A 72 14.50 13.30 0.37
N TRP A 73 14.03 14.40 -0.23
CA TRP A 73 13.63 15.59 0.52
C TRP A 73 12.66 15.27 1.66
N HIS A 74 11.70 14.36 1.45
CA HIS A 74 10.73 13.95 2.47
C HIS A 74 11.22 12.88 3.45
N ASP A 75 12.47 12.45 3.35
CA ASP A 75 13.09 11.48 4.25
C ASP A 75 13.66 12.13 5.52
N THR A 76 13.91 13.44 5.48
CA THR A 76 14.45 14.18 6.62
C THR A 76 13.33 14.92 7.37
N PRO A 77 13.44 15.10 8.70
CA PRO A 77 12.45 15.86 9.48
C PRO A 77 12.24 17.30 9.01
N ASN A 78 13.27 17.89 8.39
CA ASN A 78 13.28 19.27 7.93
C ASN A 78 12.84 19.41 6.45
N PHE A 79 12.48 18.31 5.79
CA PHE A 79 12.11 18.29 4.37
C PHE A 79 13.21 18.82 3.43
N ASP A 80 14.48 18.61 3.79
CA ASP A 80 15.69 19.19 3.20
C ASP A 80 16.65 18.17 2.57
N GLY A 81 16.26 16.90 2.48
CA GLY A 81 17.02 15.89 1.74
C GLY A 81 17.30 16.33 0.29
N PRO A 82 18.51 16.05 -0.25
CA PRO A 82 18.98 16.67 -1.49
C PRO A 82 18.39 16.09 -2.77
N HIS A 83 17.64 14.98 -2.68
CA HIS A 83 17.13 14.28 -3.86
C HIS A 83 15.61 14.39 -4.01
N GLU A 84 15.15 14.69 -5.22
CA GLU A 84 13.72 14.68 -5.59
C GLU A 84 13.30 13.37 -6.26
N ARG A 85 14.22 12.75 -7.00
CA ARG A 85 13.96 11.53 -7.79
C ARG A 85 15.23 10.72 -8.02
N PRO A 86 15.11 9.41 -8.28
CA PRO A 86 16.22 8.58 -8.73
C PRO A 86 16.49 8.75 -10.23
N SER A 87 17.68 8.33 -10.65
CA SER A 87 18.03 8.15 -12.05
C SER A 87 17.33 6.92 -12.62
N SER A 88 17.06 6.90 -13.93
CA SER A 88 16.44 5.74 -14.58
C SER A 88 17.36 4.51 -14.56
N ASP A 89 18.68 4.71 -14.56
CA ASP A 89 19.69 3.65 -14.41
C ASP A 89 19.63 3.00 -13.02
N ASP A 90 19.51 3.80 -11.95
CA ASP A 90 19.34 3.28 -10.59
C ASP A 90 18.01 2.54 -10.41
N ILE A 91 16.93 3.02 -11.06
CA ILE A 91 15.64 2.31 -11.11
C ILE A 91 15.83 0.93 -11.74
N ALA A 92 16.44 0.87 -12.93
CA ALA A 92 16.65 -0.38 -13.65
C ALA A 92 17.55 -1.36 -12.86
N HIS A 93 18.65 -0.87 -12.30
CA HIS A 93 19.56 -1.64 -11.47
C HIS A 93 18.84 -2.19 -10.22
N THR A 94 18.12 -1.34 -9.49
CA THR A 94 17.41 -1.76 -8.29
C THR A 94 16.29 -2.75 -8.61
N LEU A 95 15.56 -2.57 -9.71
CA LEU A 95 14.54 -3.52 -10.14
C LEU A 95 15.15 -4.89 -10.45
N ALA A 96 16.30 -4.94 -11.12
CA ALA A 96 17.01 -6.19 -11.40
C ALA A 96 17.42 -6.89 -10.10
N GLU A 97 17.93 -6.14 -9.12
CA GLU A 97 18.30 -6.68 -7.80
C GLU A 97 17.09 -7.15 -6.98
N VAL A 98 15.99 -6.39 -6.98
CA VAL A 98 14.73 -6.80 -6.33
C VAL A 98 14.23 -8.11 -6.94
N SER A 99 14.24 -8.21 -8.27
CA SER A 99 13.85 -9.42 -9.00
C SER A 99 14.76 -10.60 -8.65
N ARG A 100 16.08 -10.39 -8.59
CA ARG A 100 17.07 -11.39 -8.20
C ARG A 100 16.81 -11.91 -6.79
N VAL A 101 16.61 -11.00 -5.82
CA VAL A 101 16.31 -11.36 -4.43
C VAL A 101 14.99 -12.14 -4.32
N ILE A 102 13.93 -11.74 -5.04
CA ILE A 102 12.67 -12.52 -5.04
C ILE A 102 12.89 -13.92 -5.61
N ARG A 103 13.67 -14.07 -6.70
CA ARG A 103 13.98 -15.40 -7.27
C ARG A 103 14.79 -16.26 -6.31
N GLU A 104 15.81 -15.71 -5.67
CA GLU A 104 16.69 -16.44 -4.75
C GLU A 104 16.00 -16.79 -3.43
N GLU A 105 15.27 -15.85 -2.85
CA GLU A 105 14.48 -16.10 -1.65
C GLU A 105 13.30 -17.01 -1.94
N ASN A 106 12.79 -17.02 -3.17
CA ASN A 106 11.71 -17.88 -3.61
C ASN A 106 10.46 -17.87 -2.69
N PRO A 107 9.95 -16.71 -2.26
CA PRO A 107 8.78 -16.64 -1.36
C PRO A 107 7.49 -17.09 -2.04
N ASP A 108 6.57 -17.65 -1.26
CA ASP A 108 5.21 -17.99 -1.70
C ASP A 108 4.35 -16.75 -1.97
N ILE A 109 4.58 -15.68 -1.21
CA ILE A 109 3.83 -14.43 -1.25
C ILE A 109 4.81 -13.26 -1.04
N VAL A 110 4.70 -12.22 -1.86
CA VAL A 110 5.49 -10.98 -1.79
C VAL A 110 4.57 -9.80 -1.49
N LEU A 111 4.89 -9.04 -0.43
CA LEU A 111 4.18 -7.85 0.00
C LEU A 111 5.06 -6.63 -0.20
N LEU A 112 4.75 -5.83 -1.22
CA LEU A 112 5.52 -4.65 -1.59
C LEU A 112 4.85 -3.37 -1.12
N GLN A 113 5.66 -2.44 -0.63
CA GLN A 113 5.28 -1.06 -0.33
C GLN A 113 6.15 -0.10 -1.14
N GLU A 114 5.67 1.12 -1.34
CA GLU A 114 6.32 2.13 -2.18
C GLU A 114 6.59 1.64 -3.60
N VAL A 115 5.61 1.00 -4.23
CA VAL A 115 5.68 0.67 -5.67
C VAL A 115 5.05 1.81 -6.44
N ASP A 116 5.81 2.46 -7.33
CA ASP A 116 5.31 3.58 -8.13
C ASP A 116 4.50 3.12 -9.35
N ASP A 117 3.53 3.94 -9.75
CA ASP A 117 2.78 3.79 -10.99
C ASP A 117 2.38 5.18 -11.51
N GLY A 118 2.96 5.58 -12.63
CA GLY A 118 2.59 6.82 -13.31
C GLY A 118 3.10 8.09 -12.65
N GLY A 119 3.96 8.01 -11.63
CA GLY A 119 4.59 9.15 -10.99
C GLY A 119 5.68 9.79 -11.83
N ARG A 120 5.75 11.13 -11.82
CA ARG A 120 6.79 11.90 -12.53
C ARG A 120 8.20 11.58 -12.03
N ARG A 121 8.35 11.19 -10.75
CA ARG A 121 9.65 10.85 -10.14
C ARG A 121 10.29 9.59 -10.71
N THR A 122 9.52 8.72 -11.34
CA THR A 122 9.96 7.43 -11.90
C THR A 122 9.55 7.33 -13.36
N ASP A 123 9.59 8.45 -14.08
CA ASP A 123 9.35 8.53 -15.52
C ASP A 123 8.00 7.94 -15.97
N HIS A 124 6.99 8.02 -15.10
CA HIS A 124 5.63 7.53 -15.32
C HIS A 124 5.52 6.00 -15.54
N GLU A 125 6.53 5.23 -15.12
CA GLU A 125 6.51 3.78 -15.26
C GLU A 125 5.50 3.08 -14.33
N ASP A 126 4.97 1.93 -14.77
CA ASP A 126 4.36 0.94 -13.88
C ASP A 126 5.45 -0.03 -13.39
N GLN A 127 5.94 0.20 -12.16
CA GLN A 127 7.02 -0.59 -11.60
C GLN A 127 6.60 -2.01 -11.25
N LEU A 128 5.32 -2.25 -10.94
CA LEU A 128 4.84 -3.60 -10.68
C LEU A 128 4.85 -4.41 -11.98
N ALA A 129 4.36 -3.83 -13.08
CA ALA A 129 4.37 -4.50 -14.38
C ALA A 129 5.79 -4.87 -14.82
N ARG A 130 6.76 -3.94 -14.70
CA ARG A 130 8.17 -4.22 -15.00
C ARG A 130 8.75 -5.32 -14.10
N LEU A 131 8.42 -5.32 -12.80
CA LEU A 131 8.87 -6.35 -11.88
C LEU A 131 8.29 -7.72 -12.23
N LEU A 132 6.98 -7.82 -12.44
CA LEU A 132 6.30 -9.08 -12.79
C LEU A 132 6.88 -9.70 -14.07
N ALA A 133 7.21 -8.88 -15.07
CA ALA A 133 7.87 -9.35 -16.30
C ALA A 133 9.27 -9.95 -16.06
N ALA A 134 9.94 -9.60 -14.96
CA ALA A 134 11.24 -10.13 -14.56
C ALA A 134 11.16 -11.29 -13.56
N LEU A 135 9.96 -11.65 -13.09
CA LEU A 135 9.72 -12.74 -12.16
C LEU A 135 9.34 -14.03 -12.90
N PRO A 136 9.60 -15.20 -12.29
CA PRO A 136 9.14 -16.48 -12.82
C PRO A 136 7.60 -16.53 -12.99
N PRO A 137 7.08 -17.29 -13.97
CA PRO A 137 5.67 -17.32 -14.30
C PRO A 137 4.77 -17.83 -13.18
N GLU A 138 5.32 -18.54 -12.19
CA GLU A 138 4.60 -18.95 -11.00
C GLU A 138 4.10 -17.76 -10.16
N TYR A 139 4.71 -16.58 -10.23
CA TYR A 139 4.23 -15.35 -9.57
C TYR A 139 3.11 -14.67 -10.38
N SER A 140 2.09 -15.45 -10.75
CA SER A 140 1.06 -15.06 -11.71
C SER A 140 -0.13 -14.33 -11.09
N SER A 141 -0.31 -14.42 -9.77
CA SER A 141 -1.44 -13.79 -9.08
C SER A 141 -1.00 -12.52 -8.36
N HIS A 142 -1.63 -11.39 -8.67
CA HIS A 142 -1.30 -10.12 -8.02
C HIS A 142 -2.50 -9.19 -7.88
N VAL A 143 -2.37 -8.26 -6.93
CA VAL A 143 -3.33 -7.19 -6.68
C VAL A 143 -2.59 -5.98 -6.14
N SER A 144 -3.08 -4.78 -6.47
CA SER A 144 -2.57 -3.54 -5.92
C SER A 144 -3.69 -2.59 -5.50
N ALA A 145 -3.35 -1.71 -4.56
CA ALA A 145 -4.19 -0.59 -4.15
C ALA A 145 -3.36 0.68 -4.06
N PHE A 146 -3.83 1.76 -4.67
CA PHE A 146 -3.22 3.08 -4.47
C PHE A 146 -3.46 3.58 -3.04
N TYR A 147 -2.40 4.08 -2.41
CA TYR A 147 -2.50 4.88 -1.20
C TYR A 147 -2.06 6.32 -1.39
N TRP A 148 -1.54 6.67 -2.58
CA TRP A 148 -1.29 8.05 -2.98
C TRP A 148 -1.38 8.13 -4.49
N ARG A 149 -2.24 8.99 -5.02
CA ARG A 149 -2.38 9.19 -6.46
C ARG A 149 -2.89 10.59 -6.74
N ALA A 150 -2.27 11.28 -7.69
CA ALA A 150 -2.78 12.53 -8.24
C ALA A 150 -2.18 12.73 -9.64
N ALA A 151 -2.95 13.29 -10.56
CA ALA A 151 -2.48 13.66 -11.89
C ALA A 151 -1.46 14.80 -11.83
N PHE A 152 -1.59 15.70 -10.84
CA PHE A 152 -0.62 16.77 -10.61
C PHE A 152 -0.63 17.20 -9.14
N VAL A 153 0.55 17.29 -8.53
CA VAL A 153 0.76 17.82 -7.19
C VAL A 153 1.51 19.17 -7.30
N PRO A 154 0.91 20.29 -6.86
CA PRO A 154 1.50 21.63 -6.97
C PRO A 154 2.55 21.92 -5.89
N HIS A 155 3.32 20.90 -5.48
CA HIS A 155 4.42 21.07 -4.53
C HIS A 155 5.73 21.32 -5.29
N PRO A 156 6.54 22.34 -4.97
CA PRO A 156 7.73 22.71 -5.75
C PRO A 156 8.73 21.56 -5.98
N ARG A 157 8.86 20.64 -5.01
CA ARG A 157 9.74 19.45 -5.09
C ARG A 157 9.12 18.24 -5.80
N ILE A 158 7.86 18.33 -6.23
CA ILE A 158 7.14 17.26 -6.95
C ILE A 158 6.74 17.74 -8.35
N LEU A 159 6.00 18.85 -8.42
CA LEU A 159 5.48 19.50 -9.63
C LEU A 159 5.05 18.49 -10.71
N GLY A 160 4.22 17.51 -10.36
CA GLY A 160 3.90 16.43 -11.30
C GLY A 160 2.96 15.40 -10.73
N SER A 161 2.69 14.37 -11.54
CA SER A 161 1.89 13.24 -11.12
C SER A 161 2.61 12.42 -10.05
N VAL A 162 1.81 11.75 -9.23
CA VAL A 162 2.26 10.81 -8.22
C VAL A 162 1.38 9.58 -8.28
N GLY A 163 1.97 8.42 -8.05
CA GLY A 163 1.26 7.18 -7.85
C GLY A 163 2.07 6.28 -6.93
N MET A 164 1.44 5.78 -5.89
CA MET A 164 2.08 4.89 -4.94
C MET A 164 1.11 3.82 -4.48
N LYS A 165 1.53 2.57 -4.66
CA LYS A 165 0.72 1.39 -4.43
C LYS A 165 1.27 0.55 -3.28
N LEU A 166 0.34 -0.14 -2.63
CA LEU A 166 0.60 -1.42 -1.99
C LEU A 166 0.40 -2.49 -3.05
N SER A 167 1.28 -3.48 -3.11
CA SER A 167 1.16 -4.59 -4.05
C SER A 167 1.36 -5.92 -3.34
N THR A 168 0.48 -6.89 -3.62
CA THR A 168 0.60 -8.27 -3.15
C THR A 168 0.75 -9.15 -4.38
N ILE A 169 1.84 -9.92 -4.44
CA ILE A 169 2.12 -10.90 -5.49
C ILE A 169 2.12 -12.28 -4.83
N SER A 170 1.54 -13.28 -5.48
CA SER A 170 1.42 -14.63 -4.95
C SER A 170 1.61 -15.67 -6.05
N LYS A 171 2.15 -16.82 -5.63
CA LYS A 171 2.14 -18.04 -6.44
C LYS A 171 0.81 -18.76 -6.46
N TYR A 172 -0.10 -18.38 -5.57
CA TYR A 172 -1.40 -19.03 -5.37
C TYR A 172 -2.52 -18.10 -5.77
N LYS A 173 -3.68 -18.69 -6.03
CA LYS A 173 -4.89 -17.95 -6.41
C LYS A 173 -5.23 -16.87 -5.38
N ILE A 174 -5.56 -15.68 -5.87
CA ILE A 174 -6.19 -14.62 -5.06
C ILE A 174 -7.64 -14.56 -5.52
N SER A 175 -8.60 -14.84 -4.64
CA SER A 175 -10.03 -14.90 -4.98
C SER A 175 -10.71 -13.54 -4.86
N HIS A 176 -10.39 -12.81 -3.80
CA HIS A 176 -11.05 -11.56 -3.45
C HIS A 176 -10.09 -10.62 -2.74
N THR A 177 -10.30 -9.33 -2.92
CA THR A 177 -9.46 -8.28 -2.34
C THR A 177 -10.27 -7.07 -1.91
N ARG A 178 -9.80 -6.39 -0.87
CA ARG A 178 -10.35 -5.10 -0.45
C ARG A 178 -9.24 -4.16 -0.01
N ARG A 179 -9.37 -2.90 -0.41
CA ARG A 179 -8.65 -1.77 0.15
C ARG A 179 -9.47 -1.15 1.27
N HIS A 180 -8.88 -1.04 2.45
CA HIS A 180 -9.50 -0.42 3.62
C HIS A 180 -8.81 0.90 3.93
N GLN A 181 -9.54 2.01 3.82
CA GLN A 181 -9.04 3.34 4.12
C GLN A 181 -8.70 3.48 5.61
N LEU A 182 -7.48 3.94 5.89
CA LEU A 182 -7.08 4.36 7.23
C LEU A 182 -7.51 5.79 7.51
N ALA A 183 -7.54 6.17 8.78
CA ALA A 183 -7.83 7.53 9.19
C ALA A 183 -6.92 8.53 8.45
N LEU A 184 -7.53 9.56 7.87
CA LEU A 184 -6.79 10.62 7.19
C LEU A 184 -6.07 11.50 8.22
N PRO A 185 -4.87 11.99 7.91
CA PRO A 185 -4.18 12.94 8.78
C PRO A 185 -5.02 14.24 8.92
N PRO A 186 -4.90 14.93 10.06
CA PRO A 186 -5.63 16.18 10.32
C PRO A 186 -5.02 17.35 9.54
N ASN A 187 -5.20 17.34 8.21
CA ASN A 187 -4.77 18.40 7.30
C ASN A 187 -5.95 19.30 6.92
N ASP A 188 -5.67 20.53 6.47
CA ASP A 188 -6.67 21.42 5.89
C ASP A 188 -7.30 20.80 4.63
N ILE A 189 -8.42 21.37 4.19
CA ILE A 189 -9.25 20.82 3.12
C ILE A 189 -8.47 20.67 1.81
N ILE A 190 -7.53 21.57 1.51
CA ILE A 190 -6.77 21.57 0.25
C ILE A 190 -5.60 20.60 0.36
N THR A 191 -4.76 20.73 1.39
CA THR A 191 -3.59 19.85 1.59
C THR A 191 -4.00 18.39 1.68
N ARG A 192 -5.15 18.11 2.31
CA ARG A 192 -5.71 16.76 2.41
C ARG A 192 -5.96 16.11 1.05
N GLN A 193 -6.30 16.87 0.00
CA GLN A 193 -6.58 16.30 -1.33
C GLN A 193 -5.30 15.73 -1.97
N PHE A 194 -4.17 16.39 -1.77
CA PHE A 194 -2.87 15.97 -2.31
C PHE A 194 -2.08 15.02 -1.38
N SER A 195 -2.58 14.80 -0.16
CA SER A 195 -1.95 13.94 0.85
C SER A 195 -2.13 12.46 0.54
N THR A 196 -1.30 11.62 1.18
CA THR A 196 -1.48 10.17 1.17
C THR A 196 -2.83 9.77 1.80
N LYS A 197 -3.46 8.78 1.19
CA LYS A 197 -4.67 8.09 1.66
C LYS A 197 -4.26 6.68 2.10
N ARG A 198 -3.57 6.57 3.23
CA ARG A 198 -3.04 5.30 3.75
C ARG A 198 -4.15 4.25 3.86
N ALA A 199 -3.81 2.98 3.61
CA ALA A 199 -4.78 1.89 3.57
C ALA A 199 -4.18 0.55 4.00
N PHE A 200 -5.04 -0.42 4.29
CA PHE A 200 -4.69 -1.84 4.20
C PHE A 200 -5.14 -2.37 2.84
N LEU A 201 -4.30 -3.21 2.23
CA LEU A 201 -4.67 -4.07 1.13
C LEU A 201 -4.86 -5.49 1.66
N GLU A 202 -6.10 -5.96 1.66
CA GLU A 202 -6.51 -7.32 1.99
C GLU A 202 -6.51 -8.18 0.73
N ALA A 203 -5.84 -9.33 0.76
CA ALA A 203 -5.92 -10.36 -0.26
C ALA A 203 -6.37 -11.68 0.39
N ARG A 204 -7.39 -12.31 -0.20
CA ARG A 204 -7.92 -13.61 0.25
C ARG A 204 -7.45 -14.70 -0.70
N LEU A 205 -6.76 -15.69 -0.15
CA LEU A 205 -6.21 -16.82 -0.87
C LEU A 205 -6.97 -18.08 -0.43
N PRO A 206 -7.78 -18.69 -1.31
CA PRO A 206 -8.55 -19.89 -0.98
C PRO A 206 -7.64 -21.10 -0.73
N LEU A 207 -8.06 -21.94 0.22
CA LEU A 207 -7.48 -23.25 0.47
C LEU A 207 -8.31 -24.35 -0.21
N SER A 208 -7.67 -25.49 -0.50
CA SER A 208 -8.32 -26.66 -1.09
C SER A 208 -9.47 -27.25 -0.25
N ASN A 209 -9.51 -26.97 1.05
CA ASN A 209 -10.58 -27.40 1.95
C ASN A 209 -11.72 -26.36 2.09
N GLY A 210 -11.75 -25.31 1.28
CA GLY A 210 -12.76 -24.24 1.30
C GLY A 210 -12.54 -23.16 2.36
N ALA A 211 -11.49 -23.25 3.18
CA ALA A 211 -11.08 -22.15 4.06
C ALA A 211 -10.35 -21.04 3.27
N GLU A 212 -10.06 -19.91 3.91
CA GLU A 212 -9.30 -18.82 3.32
C GLU A 212 -8.12 -18.39 4.19
N PHE A 213 -7.00 -18.11 3.54
CA PHE A 213 -5.86 -17.43 4.12
C PHE A 213 -5.93 -15.95 3.75
N VAL A 214 -5.92 -15.06 4.75
CA VAL A 214 -6.04 -13.62 4.54
C VAL A 214 -4.68 -12.96 4.74
N VAL A 215 -4.26 -12.16 3.77
CA VAL A 215 -3.01 -11.41 3.82
C VAL A 215 -3.30 -9.93 3.84
N LEU A 216 -2.67 -9.21 4.76
CA LEU A 216 -2.79 -7.76 4.91
C LEU A 216 -1.44 -7.10 4.64
N ASN A 217 -1.43 -6.21 3.65
CA ASN A 217 -0.31 -5.34 3.33
C ASN A 217 -0.66 -3.90 3.72
N THR A 218 0.28 -3.17 4.36
CA THR A 218 0.11 -1.74 4.63
C THR A 218 1.45 -1.02 4.69
N HIS A 219 1.39 0.29 4.53
CA HIS A 219 2.51 1.20 4.73
C HIS A 219 2.01 2.40 5.55
N LEU A 220 2.47 2.48 6.81
CA LEU A 220 2.05 3.53 7.75
C LEU A 220 2.97 4.76 7.61
N ASP A 221 2.50 5.93 8.06
CA ASP A 221 3.31 7.14 8.03
C ASP A 221 4.51 7.06 8.97
N ALA A 222 5.67 7.51 8.48
CA ALA A 222 6.92 7.55 9.24
C ALA A 222 6.89 8.60 10.38
N PHE A 223 6.09 9.67 10.24
CA PHE A 223 6.11 10.85 11.10
C PHE A 223 4.73 11.26 11.64
N ALA A 224 3.80 10.31 11.84
CA ALA A 224 2.60 10.62 12.60
C ALA A 224 3.03 10.94 14.06
N PRO A 225 2.66 12.10 14.64
CA PRO A 225 2.81 12.29 16.08
C PRO A 225 2.09 11.13 16.75
N LEU A 226 2.84 10.28 17.44
CA LEU A 226 2.35 9.11 18.16
C LEU A 226 1.49 9.58 19.34
N ARG A 227 0.29 10.08 19.05
CA ARG A 227 -0.84 9.82 19.94
C ARG A 227 -1.14 8.33 19.81
N PRO A 228 -1.54 7.60 20.85
CA PRO A 228 -1.62 6.13 20.85
C PRO A 228 -2.61 5.51 19.83
N ALA A 229 -3.24 6.33 18.97
CA ALA A 229 -4.33 5.98 18.09
C ALA A 229 -3.99 5.09 16.88
N PRO A 230 -2.91 5.23 16.08
CA PRO A 230 -2.80 4.48 14.83
C PRO A 230 -2.69 2.96 15.04
N ILE A 231 -1.89 2.54 16.02
CA ILE A 231 -1.66 1.12 16.35
C ILE A 231 -2.82 0.54 17.17
N GLN A 232 -3.47 1.33 18.03
CA GLN A 232 -4.63 0.87 18.78
C GLN A 232 -5.90 0.82 17.92
N CYS A 233 -6.11 1.78 17.01
CA CYS A 233 -7.21 1.72 16.06
C CYS A 233 -7.04 0.56 15.09
N THR A 234 -5.83 0.21 14.63
CA THR A 234 -5.61 -0.99 13.80
C THR A 234 -5.96 -2.29 14.54
N CYS A 235 -5.59 -2.43 15.82
CA CYS A 235 -6.00 -3.59 16.64
C CYS A 235 -7.49 -3.58 17.04
N LYS A 236 -8.12 -2.41 17.20
CA LYS A 236 -9.52 -2.26 17.63
C LYS A 236 -10.49 -2.36 16.44
N TRP A 237 -10.12 -1.78 15.30
CA TRP A 237 -10.77 -1.96 13.99
C TRP A 237 -10.69 -3.42 13.53
N TRP A 238 -9.57 -4.11 13.77
CA TRP A 238 -9.49 -5.57 13.58
C TRP A 238 -10.59 -6.33 14.34
N LYS A 239 -10.89 -5.93 15.58
CA LYS A 239 -11.95 -6.57 16.39
C LYS A 239 -13.36 -6.19 15.94
N SER A 240 -13.56 -5.04 15.29
CA SER A 240 -14.89 -4.53 14.92
C SER A 240 -15.28 -4.77 13.46
N THR A 241 -14.33 -4.72 12.52
CA THR A 241 -14.58 -4.69 11.08
C THR A 241 -14.39 -6.06 10.43
N VAL A 242 -13.53 -6.91 11.01
CA VAL A 242 -13.69 -8.36 10.87
C VAL A 242 -14.88 -8.75 11.75
N SER A 243 -16.09 -8.47 11.29
CA SER A 243 -17.28 -8.99 11.94
C SER A 243 -17.18 -10.52 11.84
N TRP A 244 -16.90 -11.18 12.95
CA TRP A 244 -17.32 -12.57 13.13
C TRP A 244 -18.85 -12.54 13.19
N ARG A 245 -19.52 -12.29 12.06
CA ARG A 245 -20.99 -12.23 12.01
C ARG A 245 -21.45 -13.62 12.42
N ARG A 246 -22.08 -13.69 13.59
CA ARG A 246 -22.63 -14.91 14.25
C ARG A 246 -23.79 -15.55 13.47
N SER A 247 -23.84 -15.44 12.15
CA SER A 247 -24.97 -15.88 11.34
C SER A 247 -24.55 -17.01 10.41
N THR A 248 -24.41 -18.21 10.99
CA THR A 248 -24.80 -19.55 10.47
C THR A 248 -23.98 -20.64 11.19
N PRO A 249 -24.58 -21.74 11.68
CA PRO A 249 -23.90 -22.66 12.61
C PRO A 249 -22.86 -23.62 11.99
N ALA A 250 -22.56 -23.57 10.68
CA ALA A 250 -21.87 -24.68 10.00
C ALA A 250 -20.51 -24.37 9.33
N ALA A 251 -20.01 -23.13 9.30
CA ALA A 251 -18.83 -22.78 8.47
C ALA A 251 -17.65 -22.12 9.23
N TRP A 252 -17.43 -22.47 10.50
CA TRP A 252 -16.31 -21.91 11.28
C TRP A 252 -15.08 -22.83 11.29
N LEU A 253 -14.30 -22.81 10.20
CA LEU A 253 -12.95 -23.37 10.17
C LEU A 253 -11.97 -22.39 9.49
N GLY A 254 -11.26 -21.60 10.31
CA GLY A 254 -9.90 -21.16 10.03
C GLY A 254 -9.71 -19.97 9.07
N CYS A 255 -10.00 -18.75 9.50
CA CYS A 255 -9.35 -17.56 8.94
C CYS A 255 -8.00 -17.34 9.62
N TRP A 256 -6.91 -17.44 8.85
CA TRP A 256 -5.54 -17.15 9.30
C TRP A 256 -5.08 -15.83 8.67
N ALA A 257 -4.45 -14.95 9.46
CA ALA A 257 -4.01 -13.63 8.99
C ALA A 257 -2.49 -13.44 9.10
N ALA A 258 -1.85 -12.96 8.04
CA ALA A 258 -0.48 -12.43 8.06
C ALA A 258 -0.52 -10.91 7.84
N ILE A 259 0.18 -10.15 8.69
CA ILE A 259 0.24 -8.69 8.62
C ILE A 259 1.69 -8.27 8.38
N SER A 260 1.90 -7.47 7.33
CA SER A 260 3.13 -6.69 7.22
C SER A 260 2.89 -5.25 7.66
N ILE A 261 3.74 -4.75 8.56
CA ILE A 261 3.78 -3.35 8.99
C ILE A 261 5.19 -2.83 8.75
N CYS A 262 5.35 -1.94 7.79
CA CYS A 262 6.57 -1.14 7.65
C CYS A 262 6.36 0.22 8.33
N CYS A 263 7.15 0.51 9.36
CA CYS A 263 7.35 1.85 9.92
C CYS A 263 8.84 2.19 9.76
N ARG A 264 9.17 3.22 8.98
CA ARG A 264 10.56 3.67 8.81
C ARG A 264 11.03 4.35 10.10
N ARG A 265 12.00 3.74 10.82
CA ARG A 265 12.61 4.33 12.02
C ARG A 265 14.06 4.70 11.69
N MET A 266 14.43 5.98 11.84
CA MET A 266 15.78 6.46 11.55
C MET A 266 16.81 5.83 12.49
N LYS A 267 17.75 5.06 11.94
CA LYS A 267 19.09 4.89 12.52
C LYS A 267 20.13 5.17 11.43
N PRO A 268 21.25 5.86 11.72
CA PRO A 268 22.09 6.46 10.68
C PRO A 268 22.92 5.45 9.86
N ARG A 269 23.00 4.18 10.25
CA ARG A 269 23.67 3.12 9.49
C ARG A 269 23.09 1.77 9.89
N ILE A 270 22.29 1.13 9.04
CA ILE A 270 21.94 -0.30 9.20
C ILE A 270 21.88 -0.98 7.83
N THR A 271 22.79 -1.91 7.64
CA THR A 271 22.76 -3.02 6.68
C THR A 271 21.55 -3.93 6.99
N ALA A 272 20.36 -3.61 6.47
CA ALA A 272 19.22 -4.53 6.53
C ALA A 272 19.04 -5.24 5.19
N CYS A 273 19.34 -6.54 5.17
CA CYS A 273 18.84 -7.49 4.19
C CYS A 273 17.36 -7.76 4.51
N PRO A 274 16.43 -7.85 3.53
CA PRO A 274 15.04 -8.18 3.82
C PRO A 274 14.94 -9.54 4.52
N ARG A 275 14.19 -9.63 5.62
CA ARG A 275 13.94 -10.91 6.29
C ARG A 275 12.66 -11.53 5.78
N ALA A 276 12.78 -12.64 5.05
CA ALA A 276 11.66 -13.53 4.81
C ALA A 276 11.18 -14.16 6.13
N THR A 277 9.87 -14.18 6.36
CA THR A 277 9.27 -14.80 7.55
C THR A 277 8.55 -16.08 7.13
N ARG A 278 8.76 -17.17 7.89
CA ARG A 278 7.99 -18.41 7.71
C ARG A 278 6.74 -18.37 8.56
N VAL A 279 5.60 -18.67 7.95
CA VAL A 279 4.30 -18.81 8.60
C VAL A 279 3.82 -20.24 8.35
N THR A 280 3.33 -20.92 9.40
CA THR A 280 2.73 -22.26 9.27
C THR A 280 1.22 -22.13 9.41
N ILE A 281 0.47 -22.64 8.43
CA ILE A 281 -0.98 -22.78 8.53
C ILE A 281 -1.25 -24.00 9.43
N SER A 282 -1.69 -23.81 10.69
CA SER A 282 -1.99 -24.95 11.57
C SER A 282 -3.49 -25.30 11.53
N ASN A 283 -3.84 -26.57 11.78
CA ASN A 283 -5.22 -27.06 11.67
C ASN A 283 -5.86 -27.42 13.03
N THR A 284 -5.40 -26.85 14.15
CA THR A 284 -5.79 -27.32 15.49
C THR A 284 -6.76 -26.37 16.23
N ARG A 285 -7.83 -26.96 16.77
CA ARG A 285 -8.94 -26.41 17.60
C ARG A 285 -8.54 -25.59 18.85
N ARG A 286 -7.27 -25.24 19.07
CA ARG A 286 -6.77 -24.49 20.24
C ARG A 286 -6.30 -23.09 19.85
N SER A 287 -7.21 -22.25 19.39
CA SER A 287 -6.96 -20.81 19.18
C SER A 287 -6.99 -20.02 20.51
N ARG A 288 -5.96 -20.18 21.34
CA ARG A 288 -5.67 -19.24 22.46
C ARG A 288 -4.33 -18.52 22.33
N ARG A 289 -3.64 -18.62 21.20
CA ARG A 289 -2.46 -17.79 20.90
C ARG A 289 -2.61 -17.15 19.53
N CYS A 290 -3.14 -15.93 19.51
CA CYS A 290 -2.90 -15.03 18.40
C CYS A 290 -1.38 -14.95 18.16
N ILE A 291 -0.95 -15.35 16.96
CA ILE A 291 0.22 -14.87 16.23
C ILE A 291 1.30 -14.24 17.13
N LYS A 292 2.19 -15.06 17.68
CA LYS A 292 3.48 -14.59 18.22
C LYS A 292 4.48 -14.52 17.07
N ASN A 293 4.42 -13.49 16.23
CA ASN A 293 5.54 -13.03 15.40
C ASN A 293 5.21 -11.69 14.73
N ILE A 294 4.79 -10.69 15.51
CA ILE A 294 5.00 -9.29 15.13
C ILE A 294 6.44 -8.97 15.52
N LYS A 295 7.39 -9.17 14.60
CA LYS A 295 8.73 -8.59 14.76
C LYS A 295 8.71 -7.29 13.98
N SER A 296 8.62 -6.16 14.67
CA SER A 296 8.93 -4.87 14.05
C SER A 296 10.36 -4.95 13.52
N CYS A 297 10.59 -4.52 12.27
CA CYS A 297 11.94 -4.22 11.81
C CYS A 297 12.60 -3.30 12.84
N ARG A 298 13.72 -3.75 13.42
CA ARG A 298 14.60 -2.93 14.26
C ARG A 298 15.54 -2.14 13.39
#